data_AF-A0A2E4GPY6-F1
#
_entry.id   AF-A0A2E4GPY6-F1
#
_cell.length_a   1.000
_cell.length_b   1.000
_cell.length_c   1.000
_cell.angle_alpha   90.00
_cell.angle_beta   90.00
_cell.angle_gamma   90.00
#
_symmetry.space_group_name_H-M   'P 1'
#
loop_
_entity.id
_entity.type
_entity.pdbx_description
1 polymer ?
#
loop_
_entity_poly.entity_id
_entity_poly.type
_entity_poly.pdbx_seq_one_letter_code
_entity_poly.pdbx_strand_id
1 'polypeptide(L)'
;MINKDVVTAAAALAHSVPGAELLLRRTDGGRLLVAGHSRADLSPCTFRHLVADGPCPIAKEVETWLGSIEPRGTLEHAVAGVYRSRHRAGERWFVADLHPTRLRQVFDGLDCDPEVADATAVVLKADLGLNVVVVKLEVEARFSSERVDELALCVYASYLAELAGGDSMKFLLDQGRKKRE
;
A
#
# COMPACT_ATOMS: atom_id res chain seq x y z
N MET A 1 16.87 1.20 -4.19
CA MET A 1 16.47 0.58 -5.47
C MET A 1 14.98 0.30 -5.38
N ILE A 2 14.18 0.70 -6.38
CA ILE A 2 12.73 0.45 -6.36
C ILE A 2 12.50 -0.99 -6.75
N ASN A 3 11.82 -1.76 -5.90
CA ASN A 3 11.43 -3.14 -6.20
C ASN A 3 9.99 -3.19 -6.74
N LYS A 4 9.58 -4.37 -7.19
CA LYS A 4 8.24 -4.60 -7.75
C LYS A 4 7.13 -4.30 -6.73
N ASP A 5 7.32 -4.63 -5.46
CA ASP A 5 6.31 -4.46 -4.41
C ASP A 5 5.95 -2.97 -4.20
N VAL A 6 6.95 -2.08 -4.25
CA VAL A 6 6.74 -0.63 -4.18
C VAL A 6 5.90 -0.13 -5.37
N VAL A 7 6.14 -0.66 -6.58
CA VAL A 7 5.36 -0.31 -7.78
C VAL A 7 3.93 -0.82 -7.65
N THR A 8 3.76 -2.07 -7.20
CA THR A 8 2.46 -2.69 -6.94
C THR A 8 1.65 -1.88 -5.94
N ALA A 9 2.27 -1.49 -4.81
CA ALA A 9 1.63 -0.67 -3.80
C ALA A 9 1.22 0.71 -4.35
N ALA A 10 2.12 1.37 -5.08
CA ALA A 10 1.83 2.67 -5.70
C ALA A 10 0.66 2.57 -6.69
N ALA A 11 0.64 1.55 -7.54
CA ALA A 11 -0.43 1.32 -8.51
C ALA A 11 -1.77 1.08 -7.83
N ALA A 12 -1.80 0.24 -6.78
CA ALA A 12 -3.00 -0.04 -6.01
C ALA A 12 -3.55 1.22 -5.32
N LEU A 13 -2.67 2.06 -4.75
CA LEU A 13 -3.05 3.33 -4.13
C LEU A 13 -3.58 4.34 -5.15
N ALA A 14 -2.88 4.56 -6.26
CA ALA A 14 -3.33 5.47 -7.31
C ALA A 14 -4.68 5.04 -7.90
N HIS A 15 -4.93 3.73 -7.99
CA HIS A 15 -6.20 3.19 -8.47
C HIS A 15 -7.34 3.33 -7.44
N SER A 16 -7.03 3.29 -6.14
CA SER A 16 -8.05 3.19 -5.09
C SER A 16 -8.35 4.51 -4.37
N VAL A 17 -7.37 5.40 -4.28
CA VAL A 17 -7.53 6.67 -3.56
C VAL A 17 -8.03 7.76 -4.51
N PRO A 18 -9.20 8.36 -4.26
CA PRO A 18 -9.73 9.41 -5.12
C PRO A 18 -8.78 10.62 -5.22
N GLY A 19 -8.43 10.99 -6.46
CA GLY A 19 -7.54 12.12 -6.74
C GLY A 19 -6.06 11.87 -6.45
N ALA A 20 -5.66 10.62 -6.15
CA ALA A 20 -4.26 10.28 -6.04
C ALA A 20 -3.58 10.34 -7.41
N GLU A 21 -2.34 10.82 -7.40
CA GLU A 21 -1.50 10.91 -8.59
C GLU A 21 -0.13 10.33 -8.28
N LEU A 22 0.57 9.87 -9.31
CA LEU A 22 1.96 9.44 -9.21
C LEU A 22 2.79 10.14 -10.28
N LEU A 23 3.93 10.71 -9.89
CA LEU A 23 4.99 11.03 -10.85
C LEU A 23 6.02 9.90 -10.82
N LEU A 24 6.15 9.21 -11.95
CA LEU A 24 7.16 8.20 -12.19
C LEU A 24 8.36 8.88 -12.87
N ARG A 25 9.55 8.74 -12.30
CA ARG A 25 10.80 9.21 -12.92
C ARG A 25 11.61 8.02 -13.39
N ARG A 26 11.92 8.00 -14.68
CA ARG A 26 12.74 6.98 -15.31
C ARG A 26 14.22 7.27 -15.06
N THR A 27 15.03 6.22 -15.09
CA THR A 27 16.50 6.32 -14.92
C THR A 27 17.18 7.10 -16.04
N ASP A 28 16.57 7.18 -17.22
CA ASP A 28 17.03 7.99 -18.36
C ASP A 28 16.59 9.48 -18.30
N GLY A 29 15.99 9.91 -17.19
CA GLY A 29 15.49 11.27 -17.02
C GLY A 29 14.08 11.52 -17.57
N GLY A 30 13.47 10.54 -18.25
CA GLY A 30 12.07 10.61 -18.65
C GLY A 30 11.11 10.66 -17.46
N ARG A 31 9.91 11.20 -17.66
CA ARG A 31 8.88 11.26 -16.61
C ARG A 31 7.52 10.83 -17.16
N LEU A 32 6.71 10.21 -16.31
CA LEU A 32 5.31 9.88 -16.60
C LEU A 32 4.42 10.29 -15.43
N LEU A 33 3.30 10.94 -15.72
CA LEU A 33 2.26 11.28 -14.76
C LEU A 33 1.11 10.27 -14.86
N VAL A 34 0.85 9.59 -13.76
CA VAL A 34 -0.34 8.74 -13.57
C VAL A 34 -1.40 9.54 -12.82
N ALA A 35 -2.51 9.86 -13.46
CA ALA A 35 -3.59 10.66 -12.85
C ALA A 35 -4.93 10.46 -13.57
N GLY A 36 -6.03 10.78 -12.89
CA GLY A 36 -7.40 10.60 -13.40
C GLY A 36 -7.88 11.67 -14.40
N HIS A 37 -7.03 12.62 -14.78
CA HIS A 37 -7.40 13.76 -15.62
C HIS A 37 -6.76 13.69 -17.02
N SER A 38 -7.29 14.43 -17.99
CA SER A 38 -6.88 14.38 -19.41
C SER A 38 -5.44 14.80 -19.72
N ARG A 39 -4.75 15.46 -18.78
CA ARG A 39 -3.33 15.84 -18.90
C ARG A 39 -2.35 14.76 -18.43
N ALA A 40 -2.84 13.61 -17.97
CA ALA A 40 -2.01 12.52 -17.50
C ALA A 40 -1.44 11.74 -18.69
N ASP A 41 -0.24 11.19 -18.54
CA ASP A 41 0.33 10.26 -19.52
C ASP A 41 -0.37 8.90 -19.44
N LEU A 42 -0.78 8.48 -18.23
CA LEU A 42 -1.50 7.25 -17.97
C LEU A 42 -2.66 7.47 -16.99
N SER A 43 -3.78 6.76 -17.22
CA SER A 43 -4.82 6.65 -16.20
C SER A 43 -4.38 5.67 -15.08
N PRO A 44 -4.87 5.81 -13.84
CA PRO A 44 -4.58 4.85 -12.77
C PRO A 44 -4.99 3.41 -13.11
N CYS A 45 -6.11 3.24 -13.82
CA CYS A 45 -6.55 1.93 -14.31
C CYS A 45 -5.54 1.36 -15.31
N THR A 46 -5.08 2.14 -16.28
CA THR A 46 -4.07 1.68 -17.26
C THR A 46 -2.77 1.31 -16.57
N PHE A 47 -2.28 2.15 -15.66
CA PHE A 47 -1.05 1.89 -14.91
C PHE A 47 -1.16 0.60 -14.08
N ARG A 48 -2.27 0.41 -13.36
CA ARG A 48 -2.57 -0.84 -12.64
C ARG A 48 -2.47 -2.07 -13.54
N HIS A 49 -3.10 -2.05 -14.72
CA HIS A 49 -3.04 -3.19 -15.65
C HIS A 49 -1.61 -3.44 -16.16
N LEU A 50 -0.84 -2.39 -16.44
CA LEU A 50 0.55 -2.54 -16.86
C LEU A 50 1.41 -3.19 -15.78
N VAL A 51 1.19 -2.87 -14.50
CA VAL A 51 1.93 -3.45 -13.36
C VAL A 51 1.53 -4.91 -13.13
N ALA A 52 0.25 -5.26 -13.27
CA ALA A 52 -0.26 -6.61 -13.11
C ALA A 52 0.26 -7.58 -14.20
N ASP A 53 -0.01 -7.24 -15.46
CA ASP A 53 0.05 -8.20 -16.57
C ASP A 53 0.91 -7.73 -17.75
N GLY A 54 1.48 -6.52 -17.68
CA GLY A 54 2.10 -5.88 -18.82
C GLY A 54 3.47 -6.47 -19.22
N PRO A 55 3.77 -6.67 -20.51
CA PRO A 55 5.13 -6.89 -21.01
C PRO A 55 5.93 -5.58 -21.05
N CYS A 56 5.76 -4.71 -20.05
CA CYS A 56 6.30 -3.35 -20.01
C CYS A 56 7.47 -3.29 -19.00
N PRO A 57 8.49 -2.43 -19.21
CA PRO A 57 9.54 -2.20 -18.23
C PRO A 57 9.03 -1.88 -16.82
N ILE A 58 7.86 -1.23 -16.72
CA ILE A 58 7.13 -0.95 -15.46
C ILE A 58 6.83 -2.21 -14.64
N ALA A 59 6.73 -3.39 -15.26
CA ALA A 59 6.44 -4.65 -14.57
C ALA A 59 7.62 -5.64 -14.55
N LYS A 60 8.53 -5.55 -15.52
CA LYS A 60 9.60 -6.54 -15.74
C LYS A 60 11.00 -6.03 -15.42
N GLU A 61 11.24 -4.73 -15.52
CA GLU A 61 12.56 -4.11 -15.45
C GLU A 61 12.55 -2.94 -14.46
N VAL A 62 11.69 -3.01 -13.43
CA VAL A 62 11.46 -1.92 -12.48
C VAL A 62 12.77 -1.36 -11.92
N GLU A 63 13.67 -2.25 -11.51
CA GLU A 63 14.91 -1.89 -10.82
C GLU A 63 15.88 -1.10 -11.69
N THR A 64 15.82 -1.27 -13.02
CA THR A 64 16.72 -0.64 -13.99
C THR A 64 16.05 0.52 -14.75
N TRP A 65 14.72 0.48 -14.89
CA TRP A 65 13.95 1.46 -15.65
C TRP A 65 13.43 2.62 -14.79
N LEU A 66 13.10 2.37 -13.51
CA LEU A 66 12.44 3.32 -12.64
C LEU A 66 13.40 3.88 -11.58
N GLY A 67 13.64 5.19 -11.66
CA GLY A 67 14.49 5.91 -10.70
C GLY A 67 13.73 6.34 -9.44
N SER A 68 12.49 6.84 -9.58
CA SER A 68 11.64 7.19 -8.44
C SER A 68 10.14 7.09 -8.71
N ILE A 69 9.36 6.93 -7.63
CA ILE A 69 7.90 7.09 -7.60
C ILE A 69 7.60 8.17 -6.56
N GLU A 70 6.93 9.24 -6.99
CA GLU A 70 6.50 10.32 -6.10
C GLU A 70 4.97 10.36 -6.02
N PRO A 71 4.37 10.07 -4.85
CA PRO A 71 2.96 10.34 -4.59
C PRO A 71 2.64 11.84 -4.72
N ARG A 72 1.53 12.15 -5.38
CA ARG A 72 1.03 13.50 -5.65
C ARG A 72 -0.50 13.54 -5.55
N GLY A 73 -1.08 14.67 -5.97
CA GLY A 73 -2.53 14.89 -5.91
C GLY A 73 -3.00 14.94 -4.46
N THR A 74 -3.97 14.10 -4.13
CA THR A 74 -4.56 14.01 -2.79
C THR A 74 -3.78 13.13 -1.81
N LEU A 75 -2.79 12.38 -2.30
CA LEU A 75 -2.02 11.44 -1.49
C LEU A 75 -0.70 12.05 -1.06
N GLU A 76 -0.37 11.91 0.23
CA GLU A 76 0.91 12.33 0.79
C GLU A 76 1.48 11.20 1.64
N HIS A 77 2.79 11.00 1.58
CA HIS A 77 3.47 10.07 2.49
C HIS A 77 3.37 10.61 3.93
N ALA A 78 2.96 9.76 4.87
CA ALA A 78 2.85 10.13 6.28
C ALA A 78 4.00 9.51 7.08
N VAL A 79 4.06 8.17 7.13
CA VAL A 79 5.07 7.42 7.88
C VAL A 79 5.22 6.02 7.30
N ALA A 80 6.46 5.52 7.19
CA ALA A 80 6.75 4.17 6.69
C ALA A 80 6.06 3.83 5.35
N GLY A 81 5.11 2.89 5.31
CA GLY A 81 4.30 2.57 4.12
C GLY A 81 2.89 3.17 4.13
N VAL A 82 2.62 4.07 5.07
CA VAL A 82 1.33 4.72 5.29
C VAL A 82 1.29 6.09 4.63
N TYR A 83 0.15 6.36 3.99
CA TYR A 83 -0.16 7.59 3.31
C TYR A 83 -1.37 8.27 3.93
N ARG A 84 -1.41 9.60 3.88
CA ARG A 84 -2.54 10.41 4.34
C ARG A 84 -3.23 11.11 3.18
N SER A 85 -4.50 11.41 3.38
CA SER A 85 -5.27 12.28 2.49
C SER A 85 -4.95 13.74 2.81
N ARG A 86 -4.65 14.54 1.78
CA ARG A 86 -4.50 16.00 1.92
C ARG A 86 -5.81 16.73 2.21
N HIS A 87 -6.95 16.08 1.98
CA HIS A 87 -8.26 16.70 2.13
C HIS A 87 -9.05 16.17 3.33
N ARG A 88 -8.63 15.04 3.91
CA ARG A 88 -9.35 14.38 5.01
C ARG A 88 -8.36 13.96 6.08
N ALA A 89 -8.30 14.76 7.15
CA ALA A 89 -7.31 14.61 8.22
C ALA A 89 -7.37 13.25 8.93
N GLY A 90 -8.55 12.63 9.02
CA GLY A 90 -8.76 11.31 9.62
C GLY A 90 -8.51 10.12 8.69
N GLU A 91 -8.14 10.33 7.41
CA GLU A 91 -7.94 9.22 6.47
C GLU A 91 -6.47 8.80 6.36
N ARG A 92 -6.21 7.51 6.55
CA ARG A 92 -4.92 6.87 6.30
C ARG A 92 -5.07 5.67 5.38
N TRP A 93 -4.05 5.45 4.56
CA TRP A 93 -4.06 4.46 3.50
C TRP A 93 -2.75 3.70 3.50
N PHE A 94 -2.81 2.39 3.32
CA PHE A 94 -1.63 1.58 3.03
C PHE A 94 -2.03 0.36 2.19
N VAL A 95 -1.03 -0.34 1.67
CA VAL A 95 -1.23 -1.58 0.91
C VAL A 95 -0.68 -2.73 1.70
N ALA A 96 -1.47 -3.79 1.81
CA ALA A 96 -1.12 -5.01 2.50
C ALA A 96 -1.13 -6.20 1.54
N ASP A 97 -0.12 -7.05 1.65
CA ASP A 97 -0.06 -8.37 1.00
C ASP A 97 -0.44 -9.47 2.00
N LEU A 98 -1.67 -9.38 2.52
CA LEU A 98 -2.26 -10.40 3.38
C LEU A 98 -3.70 -10.65 2.97
N HIS A 99 -4.15 -11.89 3.12
CA HIS A 99 -5.55 -12.25 2.91
C HIS A 99 -6.45 -11.43 3.86
N PRO A 100 -7.62 -10.91 3.41
CA PRO A 100 -8.49 -10.06 4.23
C PRO A 100 -8.83 -10.64 5.61
N THR A 101 -9.02 -11.96 5.71
CA THR A 101 -9.26 -12.64 7.00
C THR A 101 -8.10 -12.52 7.98
N ARG A 102 -6.86 -12.59 7.49
CA ARG A 102 -5.65 -12.40 8.31
C ARG A 102 -5.50 -10.94 8.73
N LEU A 103 -5.78 -10.00 7.83
CA LEU A 103 -5.80 -8.59 8.17
C LEU A 103 -6.80 -8.28 9.28
N ARG A 104 -8.00 -8.88 9.26
CA ARG A 104 -8.97 -8.72 10.36
C ARG A 104 -8.41 -9.19 11.71
N GLN A 105 -7.72 -10.32 11.74
CA GLN A 105 -7.06 -10.80 12.97
C GLN A 105 -5.99 -9.83 13.49
N VAL A 106 -5.25 -9.18 12.58
CA VAL A 106 -4.31 -8.11 12.95
C VAL A 106 -5.05 -6.95 13.61
N PHE A 107 -6.21 -6.55 13.08
CA PHE A 107 -7.04 -5.48 13.67
C PHE A 107 -7.63 -5.86 15.03
N ASP A 108 -8.09 -7.09 15.19
CA ASP A 108 -8.70 -7.57 16.44
C ASP A 108 -7.69 -7.63 17.60
N GLY A 109 -6.39 -7.72 17.29
CA GLY A 109 -5.30 -7.83 18.27
C GLY A 109 -4.47 -6.56 18.46
N LEU A 110 -4.94 -5.40 18.03
CA LEU A 110 -4.16 -4.16 18.12
C LEU A 110 -4.00 -3.67 19.56
N ASP A 111 -2.75 -3.54 19.98
CA ASP A 111 -2.37 -2.80 21.18
C ASP A 111 -2.25 -1.31 20.84
N CYS A 112 -3.38 -0.61 20.88
CA CYS A 112 -3.46 0.82 20.60
C CYS A 112 -4.51 1.49 21.49
N ASP A 113 -4.58 2.81 21.44
CA ASP A 113 -5.56 3.57 22.20
C ASP A 113 -7.00 3.14 21.84
N PRO A 114 -7.76 2.54 22.78
CA PRO A 114 -9.09 2.00 22.49
C PRO A 114 -10.07 3.08 22.09
N GLU A 115 -9.89 4.32 22.56
CA GLU A 115 -10.78 5.44 22.18
C GLU A 115 -10.64 5.79 20.70
N VAL A 116 -9.41 5.78 20.18
CA VAL A 116 -9.14 6.07 18.76
C VAL A 116 -9.54 4.86 17.91
N ALA A 117 -9.26 3.64 18.39
CA ALA A 117 -9.63 2.40 17.71
C ALA A 117 -11.15 2.27 17.53
N ASP A 118 -11.93 2.51 18.58
CA ASP A 118 -13.40 2.46 18.56
C ASP A 118 -14.00 3.52 17.60
N ALA A 119 -13.30 4.64 17.42
CA ALA A 119 -13.69 5.71 16.52
C ALA A 119 -13.14 5.54 15.09
N THR A 120 -12.56 4.38 14.75
CA THR A 120 -11.95 4.10 13.46
C THR A 120 -12.77 3.10 12.66
N ALA A 121 -13.21 3.52 11.47
CA ALA A 121 -13.72 2.61 10.46
C ALA A 121 -12.57 2.08 9.59
N VAL A 122 -12.50 0.75 9.43
CA VAL A 122 -11.54 0.09 8.54
C VAL A 122 -12.22 -0.40 7.27
N VAL A 123 -11.77 0.08 6.11
CA VAL A 123 -12.26 -0.38 4.80
C VAL A 123 -11.16 -1.16 4.10
N LEU A 124 -11.46 -2.39 3.71
CA LEU A 124 -10.55 -3.28 2.98
C LEU A 124 -11.03 -3.42 1.53
N LYS A 125 -10.19 -3.02 0.58
CA LYS A 125 -10.47 -3.18 -0.85
C LYS A 125 -9.44 -4.12 -1.47
N ALA A 126 -9.87 -5.33 -1.78
CA ALA A 126 -9.02 -6.29 -2.49
C ALA A 126 -8.81 -5.84 -3.94
N ASP A 127 -7.55 -5.85 -4.37
CA ASP A 127 -7.14 -5.71 -5.75
C ASP A 127 -6.59 -7.05 -6.25
N LEU A 128 -7.48 -7.86 -6.84
CA LEU A 128 -7.14 -9.21 -7.29
C LEU A 128 -6.15 -9.25 -8.46
N GLY A 129 -6.09 -8.17 -9.26
CA GLY A 129 -5.14 -8.09 -10.37
C GLY A 129 -3.71 -7.84 -9.89
N LEU A 130 -3.57 -7.11 -8.79
CA LEU A 130 -2.27 -6.86 -8.15
C LEU A 130 -1.97 -7.82 -6.99
N ASN A 131 -2.91 -8.69 -6.63
CA ASN A 131 -2.85 -9.60 -5.50
C ASN A 131 -2.54 -8.90 -4.16
N VAL A 132 -3.15 -7.74 -3.92
CA VAL A 132 -2.97 -6.95 -2.68
C VAL A 132 -4.31 -6.48 -2.13
N VAL A 133 -4.31 -6.00 -0.89
CA VAL A 133 -5.45 -5.34 -0.25
C VAL A 133 -5.07 -3.89 0.05
N VAL A 134 -5.85 -2.94 -0.47
CA VAL A 134 -5.75 -1.54 -0.06
C VAL A 134 -6.56 -1.36 1.21
N VAL A 135 -5.89 -0.90 2.26
CA VAL A 135 -6.50 -0.62 3.57
C VAL A 135 -6.72 0.88 3.69
N LYS A 136 -7.93 1.26 4.07
CA LYS A 136 -8.29 2.62 4.49
C LYS A 136 -8.65 2.59 5.97
N LEU A 137 -8.03 3.47 6.74
CA LEU A 137 -8.48 3.85 8.07
C LEU A 137 -9.19 5.20 7.96
N GLU A 138 -10.38 5.30 8.52
CA GLU A 138 -11.17 6.52 8.59
C GLU A 138 -11.55 6.78 10.04
N VAL A 139 -10.85 7.74 10.65
CA VAL A 139 -11.00 8.13 12.05
C VAL A 139 -11.90 9.36 12.17
N GLU A 140 -12.75 9.41 13.19
CA GLU A 140 -13.57 10.58 13.49
C GLU A 140 -12.75 11.88 13.58
N ALA A 141 -13.33 13.00 13.13
CA ALA A 141 -12.63 14.29 13.00
C ALA A 141 -12.21 14.94 14.34
N ARG A 142 -12.62 14.37 15.48
CA ARG A 142 -12.28 14.89 16.82
C ARG A 142 -10.83 14.62 17.24
N PHE A 143 -10.16 13.68 16.58
CA PHE A 143 -8.78 13.30 16.90
C PHE A 143 -7.76 14.14 16.12
N SER A 144 -6.61 14.41 16.74
CA SER A 144 -5.50 15.10 16.08
C SER A 144 -4.87 14.22 15.00
N SER A 145 -4.27 14.83 13.98
CA SER A 145 -3.54 14.10 12.94
C SER A 145 -2.43 13.20 13.51
N GLU A 146 -1.80 13.63 14.60
CA GLU A 146 -0.77 12.85 15.31
C GLU A 146 -1.32 11.55 15.89
N ARG A 147 -2.45 11.59 16.61
CA ARG A 147 -3.10 10.37 17.12
C ARG A 147 -3.54 9.43 16.00
N VAL A 148 -3.98 9.99 14.87
CA VAL A 148 -4.35 9.21 13.67
C VAL A 148 -3.10 8.58 13.01
N ASP A 149 -1.99 9.31 12.96
CA ASP A 149 -0.70 8.81 12.45
C ASP A 149 -0.14 7.69 13.35
N GLU A 150 -0.22 7.85 14.67
CA GLU A 150 0.18 6.83 15.65
C GLU A 150 -0.65 5.55 15.51
N LEU A 151 -1.98 5.66 15.44
CA LEU A 151 -2.85 4.49 15.19
C LEU A 151 -2.46 3.81 13.89
N ALA A 152 -2.30 4.56 12.81
CA ALA A 152 -1.97 4.00 11.51
C ALA A 152 -0.59 3.34 11.49
N LEU A 153 0.38 3.88 12.24
CA LEU A 153 1.68 3.27 12.43
C LEU A 153 1.58 1.97 13.23
N CYS A 154 0.81 1.92 14.32
CA CYS A 154 0.56 0.70 15.09
C CYS A 154 -0.06 -0.38 14.21
N VAL A 155 -1.12 -0.05 13.46
CA VAL A 155 -1.75 -0.96 12.50
C VAL A 155 -0.74 -1.50 11.49
N TYR A 156 0.04 -0.60 10.88
CA TYR A 156 1.00 -0.96 9.85
C TYR A 156 2.15 -1.82 10.41
N ALA A 157 2.62 -1.53 11.62
CA ALA A 157 3.66 -2.31 12.30
C ALA A 157 3.16 -3.72 12.63
N SER A 158 1.93 -3.86 13.14
CA SER A 158 1.33 -5.17 13.41
C SER A 158 1.13 -5.99 12.14
N TYR A 159 0.76 -5.35 11.02
CA TYR A 159 0.74 -5.98 9.70
C TYR A 159 2.12 -6.51 9.30
N LEU A 160 3.17 -5.70 9.42
CA LEU A 160 4.53 -6.11 9.08
C LEU A 160 5.02 -7.26 9.96
N ALA A 161 4.68 -7.25 11.25
CA ALA A 161 5.01 -8.33 12.18
C ALA A 161 4.32 -9.65 11.78
N GLU A 162 3.04 -9.61 11.42
CA GLU A 162 2.30 -10.80 10.94
C GLU A 162 2.90 -11.34 9.63
N LEU A 163 3.25 -10.44 8.70
CA LEU A 163 3.89 -10.82 7.43
C LEU A 163 5.24 -11.54 7.67
N ALA A 164 6.08 -10.97 8.53
CA ALA A 164 7.38 -11.56 8.88
C ALA A 164 7.24 -12.90 9.63
N GLY A 165 6.21 -13.04 10.48
CA GLY A 165 5.89 -14.29 11.16
C GLY A 165 5.41 -15.39 10.19
N GLY A 166 4.61 -15.03 9.20
CA GLY A 166 4.12 -15.94 8.15
C GLY A 166 5.25 -16.54 7.30
N ASP A 167 6.23 -15.72 6.91
CA ASP A 167 7.39 -16.18 6.13
C ASP A 167 8.33 -17.09 6.93
N SER A 168 8.53 -16.81 8.23
CA SER A 168 9.27 -17.71 9.11
C SER A 168 8.62 -19.09 9.22
N MET A 169 7.27 -19.15 9.27
CA MET A 169 6.56 -20.42 9.36
C MET A 169 6.59 -21.22 8.05
N LYS A 170 6.52 -20.55 6.89
CA LYS A 170 6.73 -21.19 5.57
C LYS A 170 8.13 -21.80 5.46
N PHE A 171 9.16 -21.06 5.87
CA PHE A 171 10.55 -21.53 5.81
C PHE A 171 10.77 -22.78 6.69
N LEU A 172 10.18 -22.82 7.88
CA LEU A 172 10.24 -23.99 8.77
C LEU A 172 9.50 -25.22 8.20
N LEU A 173 8.34 -25.01 7.57
CA LEU A 173 7.57 -26.09 6.93
C LEU A 173 8.31 -26.71 5.72
N ASP A 174 8.99 -25.88 4.92
CA ASP A 174 9.79 -26.35 3.78
C ASP A 174 11.07 -27.10 4.22
N GLN A 175 11.72 -26.69 5.31
CA GLN A 175 12.82 -27.47 5.89
C GLN A 175 12.36 -28.81 6.48
N GLY A 176 11.14 -28.87 7.03
CA GLY A 176 10.54 -30.10 7.52
C GLY A 176 10.23 -31.13 6.43
N ARG A 177 9.93 -30.67 5.20
CA ARG A 177 9.72 -31.54 4.02
C ARG A 177 11.03 -32.06 3.44
N LYS A 178 12.07 -31.22 3.33
CA LYS A 178 13.38 -31.64 2.80
C LYS A 178 14.15 -32.63 3.69
N LYS A 179 13.78 -32.78 4.97
CA LYS A 179 14.37 -33.78 5.88
C LYS A 179 13.69 -35.15 5.83
N ARG A 180 12.66 -35.34 5.00
CA ARG A 180 11.90 -36.60 4.87
C ARG A 180 12.05 -37.30 3.51
N GLU A 181 13.00 -36.87 2.69
CA GLU A 181 13.47 -37.56 1.48
C GLU A 181 14.85 -38.16 1.74
#